data_AF-A0A0F8YLH9-F1
#
_entry.id   AF-A0A0F8YLH9-F1
#
_cell.length_a   1.000
_cell.length_b   1.000
_cell.length_c   1.000
_cell.angle_alpha   90.00
_cell.angle_beta   90.00
_cell.angle_gamma   90.00
#
_symmetry.space_group_name_H-M   'P 1'
#
loop_
_entity.id
_entity.type
_entity.pdbx_description
1 polymer ?
#
loop_
_entity_poly.entity_id
_entity_poly.type
_entity_poly.pdbx_seq_one_letter_code
_entity_poly.pdbx_strand_id
1 'polypeptide(L)'
;MIAVLTFVLTLIMWPGFIESSNTPRWILLSATIPFFLLIAEIRLTKAHLIGFAWLAWAGLTALWSVSLYDSIFHLWHFVILAMVFCVGANLSRREIKWCFLAFVVGVSINAIIALGQMEGWEGVIQAGTQKG
;
A
#
# COMPACT_ATOMS: atom_id res chain seq x y z
N MET A 1 6.14 -4.84 14.12
CA MET A 1 6.64 -4.19 12.89
C MET A 1 5.54 -4.00 11.86
N ILE A 2 4.80 -5.04 11.48
CA ILE A 2 3.77 -4.91 10.43
C ILE A 2 2.61 -3.96 10.80
N ALA A 3 2.21 -3.89 12.06
CA ALA A 3 1.22 -2.91 12.52
C ALA A 3 1.71 -1.45 12.38
N VAL A 4 3.02 -1.21 12.56
CA VAL A 4 3.62 0.12 12.32
C VAL A 4 3.58 0.45 10.83
N LEU A 5 3.89 -0.52 9.96
CA LEU A 5 3.74 -0.35 8.52
C LEU A 5 2.29 -0.03 8.15
N THR A 6 1.31 -0.73 8.72
CA THR A 6 -0.13 -0.44 8.52
C THR A 6 -0.51 0.98 8.96
N PHE A 7 0.03 1.43 10.10
CA PHE A 7 -0.17 2.79 10.58
C PHE A 7 0.46 3.84 9.64
N VAL A 8 1.71 3.65 9.22
CA VAL A 8 2.39 4.58 8.31
C VAL A 8 1.71 4.61 6.94
N LEU A 9 1.28 3.45 6.43
CA LEU A 9 0.54 3.34 5.16
C LEU A 9 -0.79 4.07 5.19
N THR A 10 -1.46 4.11 6.33
CA THR A 10 -2.70 4.90 6.45
C THR A 10 -2.34 6.38 6.50
N LEU A 11 -1.39 6.81 7.33
CA LEU A 11 -0.98 8.21 7.43
C LEU A 11 -0.44 8.83 6.12
N ILE A 12 0.27 8.07 5.30
CA ILE A 12 0.81 8.57 4.02
C ILE A 12 -0.29 8.88 2.98
N MET A 13 -1.54 8.49 3.26
CA MET A 13 -2.71 8.83 2.45
C MET A 13 -3.30 10.21 2.76
N TRP A 14 -2.62 11.05 3.56
CA TRP A 14 -3.01 12.43 3.82
C TRP A 14 -3.27 13.18 2.50
N PRO A 15 -4.47 13.77 2.29
CA PRO A 15 -4.78 14.60 1.12
C PRO A 15 -3.95 15.91 1.12
N GLY A 16 -2.68 15.88 0.71
CA GLY A 16 -1.78 17.04 0.79
C GLY A 16 -0.30 16.64 0.80
N PHE A 17 -0.03 15.37 1.12
CA PHE A 17 1.23 14.74 0.85
C PHE A 17 1.26 14.31 -0.64
N ILE A 18 2.17 14.91 -1.41
CA ILE A 18 2.62 14.55 -2.78
C ILE A 18 1.57 13.79 -3.60
N GLU A 19 0.88 14.52 -4.50
CA GLU A 19 -0.01 14.02 -5.57
C GLU A 19 -0.94 12.85 -5.18
N SER A 20 -2.21 13.16 -4.92
CA SER A 20 -3.35 12.22 -4.94
C SER A 20 -3.00 10.74 -4.71
N SER A 21 -2.55 10.44 -3.48
CA SER A 21 -2.71 9.17 -2.75
C SER A 21 -2.15 7.86 -3.33
N ASN A 22 -1.55 7.84 -4.53
CA ASN A 22 -1.16 6.59 -5.19
C ASN A 22 0.35 6.30 -5.16
N THR A 23 1.21 7.26 -5.45
CA THR A 23 2.64 6.97 -5.63
C THR A 23 3.37 6.64 -4.31
N PRO A 24 3.21 7.43 -3.22
CA PRO A 24 3.96 7.19 -1.98
C PRO A 24 3.65 5.83 -1.33
N ARG A 25 2.38 5.38 -1.38
CA ARG A 25 1.97 4.08 -0.83
C ARG A 25 2.68 2.92 -1.54
N TRP A 26 2.81 2.99 -2.87
CA TRP A 26 3.39 1.91 -3.65
C TRP A 26 4.90 1.89 -3.49
N ILE A 27 5.54 3.05 -3.34
CA ILE A 27 6.96 3.14 -2.97
C ILE A 27 7.19 2.47 -1.61
N LEU A 28 6.40 2.82 -0.60
CA LEU A 28 6.54 2.25 0.74
C LEU A 28 6.32 0.73 0.75
N LEU A 29 5.27 0.24 0.08
CA LEU A 29 5.01 -1.19 -0.04
C LEU A 29 6.11 -1.91 -0.82
N SER A 30 6.57 -1.34 -1.93
CA SER A 30 7.66 -1.91 -2.75
C SER A 30 8.98 -1.97 -1.99
N ALA A 31 9.26 -0.97 -1.16
CA ALA A 31 10.44 -0.98 -0.32
C ALA A 31 10.33 -2.01 0.81
N THR A 32 9.19 -2.08 1.51
CA THR A 32 9.12 -2.80 2.80
C THR A 32 8.68 -4.26 2.69
N ILE A 33 7.72 -4.56 1.83
CA ILE A 33 7.08 -5.89 1.77
C ILE A 33 8.05 -7.00 1.34
N PRO A 34 8.96 -6.82 0.35
CA PRO A 34 9.93 -7.84 0.01
C PRO A 34 10.80 -8.26 1.21
N PHE A 35 11.20 -7.31 2.07
CA PHE A 35 11.96 -7.64 3.29
C PHE A 35 11.15 -8.47 4.28
N PHE A 36 9.86 -8.18 4.45
CA PHE A 36 9.00 -9.00 5.30
C PHE A 36 8.84 -10.43 4.77
N LEU A 37 8.79 -10.62 3.45
CA LEU A 37 8.76 -11.96 2.86
C LEU A 37 10.05 -12.75 3.09
N LEU A 38 11.22 -12.10 3.05
CA LEU A 38 12.50 -12.76 3.28
C LEU A 38 12.64 -13.31 4.72
N ILE A 39 11.92 -12.72 5.67
CA ILE A 39 11.97 -13.09 7.09
C ILE A 39 10.79 -14.01 7.46
N ALA A 40 9.72 -14.01 6.68
CA ALA A 40 8.54 -14.81 6.97
C ALA A 40 8.74 -16.29 6.60
N GLU A 41 8.41 -17.19 7.53
CA GLU A 41 8.28 -18.62 7.22
C GLU A 41 6.96 -18.89 6.50
N ILE A 42 6.97 -18.87 5.16
CA ILE A 42 5.75 -19.02 4.36
C ILE A 42 5.39 -20.49 4.23
N ARG A 43 4.23 -20.88 4.77
CA ARG A 43 3.63 -22.18 4.49
C ARG A 43 2.73 -22.08 3.26
N LEU A 44 3.18 -22.67 2.15
CA LEU A 44 2.42 -22.67 0.89
C LEU A 44 1.11 -23.44 1.06
N THR A 45 0.01 -22.81 0.68
CA THR A 45 -1.34 -23.40 0.67
C THR A 45 -1.93 -23.40 -0.74
N LYS A 46 -3.04 -24.11 -0.96
CA LYS A 46 -3.76 -24.11 -2.25
C LYS A 46 -4.14 -22.69 -2.72
N ALA A 47 -4.40 -21.77 -1.80
CA ALA A 47 -4.68 -20.37 -2.12
C ALA A 47 -3.48 -19.65 -2.75
N HIS A 48 -2.25 -19.97 -2.31
CA HIS A 48 -1.03 -19.42 -2.88
C HIS A 48 -0.83 -19.90 -4.33
N LEU A 49 -1.18 -21.15 -4.63
CA LEU A 49 -1.11 -21.69 -5.98
C LEU A 49 -2.09 -20.99 -6.93
N ILE A 50 -3.31 -20.71 -6.46
CA ILE A 50 -4.30 -19.94 -7.23
C ILE A 50 -3.79 -18.51 -7.47
N GLY A 51 -3.25 -17.86 -6.43
CA GLY A 51 -2.66 -16.53 -6.56
C GLY A 51 -1.49 -16.50 -7.56
N PHE A 52 -0.64 -17.52 -7.55
CA PHE A 52 0.46 -17.65 -8.51
C PHE A 52 -0.04 -17.88 -9.94
N ALA A 53 -1.03 -18.76 -10.14
CA ALA A 53 -1.62 -18.98 -11.44
C ALA A 53 -2.26 -17.70 -12.00
N TRP A 54 -2.93 -16.93 -11.14
CA TRP A 54 -3.51 -15.65 -11.49
C TRP A 54 -2.45 -14.60 -11.84
N LEU A 55 -1.33 -14.56 -11.10
CA LEU A 55 -0.21 -13.66 -11.39
C LEU A 55 0.51 -14.03 -12.70
N ALA A 56 0.70 -15.32 -12.96
CA ALA A 56 1.27 -15.82 -14.22
C ALA A 56 0.37 -15.47 -15.40
N TRP A 57 -0.95 -15.63 -15.23
CA TRP A 57 -1.93 -15.20 -16.22
C TRP A 57 -1.87 -13.69 -16.48
N ALA A 58 -1.82 -12.87 -15.43
CA ALA A 58 -1.67 -11.42 -15.55
C ALA A 58 -0.38 -11.03 -16.32
N GLY A 59 0.74 -11.70 -16.02
CA GLY A 59 2.00 -11.51 -16.73
C GLY A 59 1.90 -11.86 -18.22
N LEU A 60 1.25 -12.97 -18.56
CA LEU A 60 0.99 -13.33 -19.95
C LEU A 60 0.14 -12.28 -20.64
N THR A 61 -0.95 -11.80 -20.01
CA THR A 61 -1.81 -10.76 -20.60
C THR A 61 -1.09 -9.42 -20.80
N ALA A 62 -0.12 -9.09 -19.95
CA ALA A 62 0.66 -7.86 -20.07
C ALA A 62 1.53 -7.83 -21.35
N LEU A 63 1.96 -8.99 -21.85
CA LEU A 63 2.75 -9.11 -23.10
C LEU A 63 1.95 -8.71 -24.35
N TRP A 64 0.62 -8.75 -24.28
CA TRP A 64 -0.28 -8.36 -25.38
C TRP A 64 -0.70 -6.90 -25.30
N SER A 65 -0.18 -6.14 -24.33
CA SER A 65 -0.56 -4.75 -24.14
C SER A 65 0.04 -3.84 -25.22
N VAL A 66 -0.71 -2.78 -25.53
CA VAL A 66 -0.25 -1.71 -26.43
C VAL A 66 0.89 -0.92 -25.80
N SER A 67 0.88 -0.76 -24.48
CA SER A 67 1.92 -0.10 -23.69
C SER A 67 2.52 -1.10 -22.69
N LEU A 68 3.70 -1.62 -23.03
CA LEU A 68 4.43 -2.53 -22.14
C LEU A 68 4.85 -1.86 -20.84
N TYR A 69 5.22 -0.57 -20.90
CA TYR A 69 5.67 0.17 -19.72
C TYR A 69 4.57 0.28 -18.67
N ASP A 70 3.38 0.72 -19.06
CA ASP A 70 2.25 0.86 -18.14
C ASP A 70 1.83 -0.51 -17.60
N SER A 71 1.84 -1.53 -18.46
CA SER A 71 1.46 -2.89 -18.08
C SER A 71 2.43 -3.51 -17.07
N ILE A 72 3.74 -3.28 -17.22
CA ILE A 72 4.74 -3.72 -16.23
C ILE A 72 4.55 -2.97 -14.91
N PHE A 73 4.29 -1.66 -14.96
CA PHE A 73 4.04 -0.86 -13.77
C PHE A 73 2.81 -1.36 -12.98
N HIS A 74 1.72 -1.66 -13.66
CA HIS A 74 0.53 -2.24 -13.03
C HIS A 74 0.74 -3.68 -12.57
N LEU A 75 1.48 -4.48 -13.35
CA LEU A 75 1.84 -5.84 -12.96
C LEU A 75 2.67 -5.82 -11.66
N TRP A 76 3.61 -4.87 -11.52
CA TRP A 76 4.40 -4.72 -10.30
C TRP A 76 3.52 -4.46 -9.07
N HIS A 77 2.55 -3.54 -9.15
CA HIS A 77 1.59 -3.35 -8.06
C HIS A 77 0.84 -4.63 -7.71
N PHE A 78 0.53 -5.45 -8.71
CA PHE A 78 -0.14 -6.72 -8.51
C PHE A 78 0.75 -7.77 -7.83
N VAL A 79 2.04 -7.82 -8.20
CA VAL A 79 3.04 -8.62 -7.48
C VAL A 79 3.14 -8.16 -6.03
N ILE A 80 3.21 -6.85 -5.76
CA ILE A 80 3.24 -6.30 -4.40
C ILE A 80 2.03 -6.74 -3.59
N LEU A 81 0.82 -6.69 -4.15
CA LEU A 81 -0.38 -7.17 -3.46
C LEU A 81 -0.32 -8.68 -3.17
N ALA A 82 0.21 -9.49 -4.10
CA ALA A 82 0.43 -10.91 -3.88
C ALA A 82 1.43 -11.14 -2.72
N MET A 83 2.49 -10.34 -2.64
CA MET A 83 3.44 -10.39 -1.54
C MET A 83 2.77 -10.00 -0.20
N VAL A 84 1.97 -8.94 -0.19
CA VAL A 84 1.19 -8.52 1.01
C VAL A 84 0.27 -9.64 1.47
N PHE A 85 -0.39 -10.35 0.54
CA PHE A 85 -1.21 -11.51 0.86
C PHE A 85 -0.39 -12.61 1.53
N CYS A 86 0.77 -12.97 0.98
CA CYS A 86 1.66 -13.98 1.56
C CYS A 86 2.11 -13.60 2.98
N VAL A 87 2.49 -12.34 3.21
CA VAL A 87 2.86 -11.87 4.56
C VAL A 87 1.65 -11.91 5.49
N GLY A 88 0.49 -11.44 5.04
CA GLY A 88 -0.76 -11.41 5.81
C GLY A 88 -1.27 -12.79 6.21
N ALA A 89 -1.12 -13.79 5.33
CA ALA A 89 -1.53 -15.16 5.57
C ALA A 89 -0.74 -15.85 6.71
N ASN A 90 0.44 -15.33 7.04
CA ASN A 90 1.29 -15.86 8.11
C ASN A 90 1.14 -15.09 9.43
N LEU A 91 0.27 -14.07 9.49
CA LEU A 91 0.07 -13.30 10.72
C LEU A 91 -0.74 -14.08 11.75
N SER A 92 -0.27 -14.04 13.00
CA SER A 92 -1.02 -14.55 14.14
C SER A 92 -2.26 -13.71 14.42
N ARG A 93 -3.25 -14.30 15.10
CA ARG A 93 -4.46 -13.58 15.53
C ARG A 93 -4.15 -12.34 16.37
N ARG A 94 -3.06 -12.37 17.16
CA ARG A 94 -2.61 -11.22 17.95
C ARG A 94 -2.12 -10.10 17.04
N GLU A 95 -1.30 -10.41 16.05
CA GLU A 95 -0.75 -9.42 15.11
C GLU A 95 -1.84 -8.80 14.25
N ILE A 96 -2.80 -9.59 13.77
CA ILE A 96 -3.94 -9.07 13.01
C ILE A 96 -4.73 -8.03 13.84
N LYS A 97 -4.95 -8.29 15.14
CA LYS A 97 -5.60 -7.32 16.03
C LYS A 97 -4.81 -6.02 16.13
N TRP A 98 -3.48 -6.09 16.24
CA TRP A 98 -2.63 -4.89 16.26
C TRP A 98 -2.64 -4.15 14.93
N CYS A 99 -2.63 -4.84 13.80
CA CYS A 99 -2.78 -4.22 12.48
C CYS A 99 -4.14 -3.52 12.36
N PHE A 100 -5.21 -4.15 12.83
CA PHE A 100 -6.54 -3.57 12.80
C PHE A 100 -6.63 -2.31 13.67
N LEU A 101 -6.06 -2.35 14.89
CA LEU A 101 -6.00 -1.18 15.76
C LEU A 101 -5.20 -0.04 15.12
N ALA A 102 -4.01 -0.35 14.57
CA ALA A 102 -3.18 0.60 13.86
C ALA A 102 -3.90 1.22 12.65
N PHE A 103 -4.63 0.40 11.89
CA PHE A 103 -5.45 0.84 10.76
C PHE A 103 -6.55 1.81 11.22
N VAL A 104 -7.32 1.46 12.25
CA VAL A 104 -8.39 2.32 12.78
C VAL A 104 -7.83 3.66 13.24
N VAL A 105 -6.75 3.65 14.04
CA VAL A 105 -6.14 4.89 14.52
C VAL A 105 -5.64 5.75 13.36
N GLY A 106 -4.94 5.17 12.39
CA GLY A 106 -4.41 5.92 11.24
C GLY A 106 -5.50 6.46 10.31
N VAL A 107 -6.57 5.69 10.09
CA VAL A 107 -7.75 6.16 9.33
C VAL A 107 -8.47 7.27 10.07
N SER A 108 -8.65 7.17 11.39
CA SER A 108 -9.26 8.22 12.19
C SER A 108 -8.48 9.53 12.12
N ILE A 109 -7.15 9.47 12.18
CA ILE A 109 -6.30 10.66 12.02
C ILE A 109 -6.49 11.28 10.63
N ASN A 110 -6.44 10.47 9.57
CA ASN A 110 -6.70 10.96 8.21
C ASN A 110 -8.09 11.56 8.05
N ALA A 111 -9.12 10.96 8.66
CA ALA A 111 -10.47 11.46 8.59
C ALA A 111 -10.59 12.85 9.25
N ILE A 112 -9.98 13.06 10.41
CA ILE A 112 -9.95 14.37 11.08
C ILE A 112 -9.26 15.41 10.19
N ILE A 113 -8.13 15.06 9.60
CA ILE A 113 -7.37 15.93 8.70
C ILE A 113 -8.19 16.30 7.46
N ALA A 114 -8.80 15.30 6.81
CA ALA A 114 -9.61 15.49 5.62
C ALA A 114 -10.81 16.39 5.91
N LEU A 115 -11.47 16.23 7.07
CA LEU A 115 -12.53 17.13 7.51
C LEU A 115 -12.02 18.56 7.72
N GLY A 116 -10.84 18.74 8.34
CA GLY A 116 -10.22 20.06 8.44
C GLY A 116 -9.97 20.70 7.07
N GLN A 117 -9.49 19.92 6.10
CA GLN A 117 -9.22 20.38 4.74
C GLN A 117 -10.49 20.77 3.98
N MET A 118 -11.61 20.08 4.22
CA MET A 118 -12.92 20.48 3.69
C MET A 118 -13.36 21.86 4.20
N GLU A 119 -13.03 22.19 5.46
CA GLU A 119 -13.30 23.49 6.08
C GLU A 119 -12.25 24.57 5.72
N GLY A 120 -11.35 24.29 4.78
CA GLY A 120 -10.35 25.25 4.29
C GLY A 120 -9.04 25.28 5.09
N TRP A 121 -8.79 24.31 5.97
CA TRP A 121 -7.49 24.15 6.63
C TRP A 121 -6.45 23.61 5.64
N GLU A 122 -5.47 24.42 5.26
CA GLU A 122 -4.45 23.99 4.27
C GLU A 122 -3.38 23.04 4.84
N GLY A 123 -3.34 22.84 6.17
CA GLY A 123 -2.48 21.86 6.85
C GLY A 123 -0.96 22.09 6.76
N VAL A 124 -0.49 22.79 5.73
CA VAL A 124 0.91 23.14 5.46
C VAL A 124 0.90 24.47 4.68
N ILE A 125 1.60 25.48 5.20
CA ILE A 125 1.85 26.73 4.47
C ILE A 125 2.57 26.35 3.16
N GLN A 126 1.96 26.64 2.00
CA GLN A 126 2.68 26.60 0.74
C GLN A 126 3.82 27.63 0.81
N ALA A 127 5.03 27.20 1.16
CA ALA A 127 6.24 27.98 0.98
C ALA A 127 6.51 28.08 -0.54
N GLY A 128 5.75 28.94 -1.21
CA GLY A 128 5.79 29.06 -2.67
C GLY A 128 4.82 30.07 -3.26
N THR A 129 3.78 30.50 -2.55
CA THR A 129 2.79 31.44 -3.11
C THR A 129 3.08 32.88 -2.67
N GLN A 130 4.30 33.36 -2.95
CA GLN A 130 4.48 34.81 -3.14
C GLN A 130 3.78 35.19 -4.43
N LYS A 131 2.51 35.59 -4.33
CA LYS A 131 1.83 36.35 -5.38
C LYS A 131 2.45 37.76 -5.38
N GLY A 132 3.31 38.02 -6.36
CA GLY A 132 3.53 39.36 -6.89
C GLY A 132 2.38 39.74 -7.81
#